data_AF-A0A7D5SZS2-F1
#
_entry.id   AF-A0A7D5SZS2-F1
#
_cell.length_a   1.000
_cell.length_b   1.000
_cell.length_c   1.000
_cell.angle_alpha   90.00
_cell.angle_beta   90.00
_cell.angle_gamma   90.00
#
_symmetry.space_group_name_H-M   'P 1'
#
loop_
_entity.id
_entity.type
_entity.pdbx_description
1 polymer ?
#
loop_
_entity_poly.entity_id
_entity_poly.type
_entity_poly.pdbx_seq_one_letter_code
_entity_poly.pdbx_strand_id
1 'polypeptide(L)'
;MEKEIDKIMPESRRGDTNRYCKSIEQRFRPSNDLELSNVYNKIIQCRRLETLSSVVTDRSRYYKINIEAYWRHKTVEFRHHSGTIEFEKISNWIQILNRLINFSETRTFPRPDWNLFLGILNVSIIAYVNHRRQKFGF
;
A
#
# COMPACT_ATOMS: atom_id res chain seq x y z
N MET A 1 -2.45 5.57 3.66
CA MET A 1 -1.26 5.69 2.81
C MET A 1 -1.55 5.27 1.38
N GLU A 2 -2.34 4.20 1.17
CA GLU A 2 -2.68 3.68 -0.16
C GLU A 2 -3.19 4.75 -1.14
N LYS A 3 -4.12 5.61 -0.71
CA LYS A 3 -4.63 6.75 -1.51
C LYS A 3 -3.54 7.70 -2.02
N GLU A 4 -2.46 7.89 -1.26
CA GLU A 4 -1.35 8.75 -1.65
C GLU A 4 -0.47 8.06 -2.70
N ILE A 5 -0.23 6.75 -2.54
CA ILE A 5 0.45 5.92 -3.54
C ILE A 5 -0.37 5.88 -4.85
N ASP A 6 -1.69 5.80 -4.76
CA ASP A 6 -2.61 5.77 -5.90
C ASP A 6 -2.50 7.00 -6.81
N LYS A 7 -2.08 8.16 -6.27
CA LYS A 7 -1.85 9.41 -7.03
C LYS A 7 -0.68 9.29 -8.01
N ILE A 8 0.25 8.36 -7.80
CA ILE A 8 1.40 8.11 -8.68
C ILE A 8 1.27 6.84 -9.51
N MET A 9 0.12 6.18 -9.47
CA MET A 9 -0.18 4.96 -10.22
C MET A 9 -1.08 5.25 -11.44
N PRO A 10 -0.93 4.48 -12.55
CA PRO A 10 -1.89 4.53 -13.65
C PRO A 10 -3.27 4.04 -13.20
N GLU A 11 -4.31 4.39 -13.95
CA GLU A 11 -5.69 4.02 -13.64
C GLU A 11 -5.88 2.52 -13.39
N SER A 12 -5.23 1.66 -14.19
CA SER A 12 -5.27 0.19 -14.05
C SER A 12 -4.63 -0.37 -12.76
N ARG A 13 -4.07 0.51 -11.92
CA ARG A 13 -3.44 0.19 -10.63
C ARG A 13 -3.99 1.03 -9.47
N ARG A 14 -5.01 1.84 -9.73
CA ARG A 14 -5.58 2.80 -8.77
C ARG A 14 -6.87 2.28 -8.15
N GLY A 15 -7.07 2.54 -6.85
CA GLY A 15 -8.28 2.11 -6.13
C GLY A 15 -8.52 0.61 -6.32
N ASP A 16 -9.70 0.27 -6.81
CA ASP A 16 -10.15 -1.11 -7.06
C ASP A 16 -10.48 -1.37 -8.53
N THR A 17 -9.94 -0.56 -9.44
CA THR A 17 -10.09 -0.79 -10.89
C THR A 17 -9.54 -2.16 -11.30
N ASN A 18 -8.58 -2.68 -10.54
CA ASN A 18 -7.96 -3.98 -10.76
C ASN A 18 -8.41 -5.01 -9.72
N ARG A 19 -9.33 -5.90 -10.11
CA ARG A 19 -9.83 -7.01 -9.27
C ARG A 19 -8.74 -7.96 -8.74
N TYR A 20 -7.55 -7.95 -9.32
CA TYR A 20 -6.42 -8.78 -8.89
C TYR A 20 -5.49 -8.08 -7.91
N CYS A 21 -5.69 -6.78 -7.65
CA CYS A 21 -4.90 -5.94 -6.75
C CYS A 21 -5.85 -4.95 -6.05
N LYS A 22 -6.81 -5.48 -5.28
CA LYS A 22 -7.82 -4.69 -4.56
C LYS A 22 -7.22 -3.86 -3.42
N SER A 23 -7.87 -2.74 -3.12
CA SER A 23 -7.59 -1.91 -1.96
C SER A 23 -7.84 -2.67 -0.66
N ILE A 24 -6.94 -2.48 0.30
CA ILE A 24 -7.19 -2.95 1.67
C ILE A 24 -8.23 -2.06 2.33
N GLU A 25 -8.23 -0.75 2.05
CA GLU A 25 -9.20 0.18 2.64
C GLU A 25 -10.64 -0.25 2.33
N GLN A 26 -10.93 -0.74 1.12
CA GLN A 26 -12.27 -1.22 0.77
C GLN A 26 -12.72 -2.45 1.56
N ARG A 27 -11.81 -3.36 1.94
CA ARG A 27 -12.14 -4.52 2.79
C ARG A 27 -12.75 -4.10 4.12
N PHE A 28 -12.38 -2.90 4.58
CA PHE A 28 -12.81 -2.32 5.83
C PHE A 28 -13.87 -1.23 5.68
N ARG A 29 -14.43 -1.03 4.48
CA ARG A 29 -15.60 -0.21 4.26
C ARG A 29 -16.87 -1.07 4.20
N PRO A 30 -17.47 -1.50 5.33
CA PRO A 30 -18.91 -1.68 5.35
C PRO A 30 -19.55 -0.32 5.67
N SER A 31 -20.54 0.06 4.88
CA SER A 31 -21.72 0.84 5.26
C SER A 31 -21.55 1.75 6.49
N ASN A 32 -21.44 3.06 6.24
CA ASN A 32 -21.68 4.17 7.16
C ASN A 32 -20.97 4.04 8.53
N ASP A 33 -19.84 4.74 8.67
CA ASP A 33 -19.15 5.00 9.94
C ASP A 33 -18.25 3.90 10.52
N LEU A 34 -17.41 3.26 9.70
CA LEU A 34 -16.16 2.68 10.21
C LEU A 34 -15.04 3.71 10.20
N GLU A 35 -14.73 4.23 11.39
CA GLU A 35 -13.54 5.02 11.64
C GLU A 35 -12.28 4.17 11.37
N LEU A 36 -11.25 4.73 10.70
CA LEU A 36 -9.99 4.03 10.39
C LEU A 36 -9.32 3.43 11.65
N SER A 37 -9.62 3.99 12.83
CA SER A 37 -9.26 3.46 14.15
C SER A 37 -9.69 2.00 14.34
N ASN A 38 -10.90 1.62 13.90
CA ASN A 38 -11.44 0.27 14.06
C ASN A 38 -10.70 -0.78 13.23
N VAL A 39 -10.19 -0.38 12.06
CA VAL A 39 -9.36 -1.24 11.20
C VAL A 39 -8.03 -1.53 11.87
N TYR A 40 -7.38 -0.46 12.32
CA TYR A 40 -6.09 -0.53 12.98
C TYR A 40 -6.19 -1.37 14.27
N ASN A 41 -7.24 -1.16 15.07
CA ASN A 41 -7.52 -1.95 16.27
C ASN A 41 -7.66 -3.45 15.97
N LYS A 42 -8.41 -3.83 14.92
CA LYS A 42 -8.54 -5.23 14.49
C LYS A 42 -7.19 -5.83 14.09
N ILE A 43 -6.35 -5.07 13.40
CA ILE A 43 -5.01 -5.51 12.98
C ILE A 43 -4.10 -5.71 14.20
N ILE A 44 -4.02 -4.75 15.13
CA ILE A 44 -3.16 -4.85 16.33
C ILE A 44 -3.59 -5.99 17.25
N GLN A 45 -4.88 -6.29 17.31
CA GLN A 45 -5.41 -7.38 18.13
C GLN A 45 -5.09 -8.76 17.56
N CYS A 46 -4.68 -8.87 16.29
CA CYS A 46 -4.26 -10.15 15.72
C CYS A 46 -3.02 -10.68 16.45
N ARG A 47 -3.09 -11.93 16.92
CA ARG A 47 -1.97 -12.65 17.57
C ARG A 47 -1.38 -13.75 16.69
N ARG A 48 -2.03 -14.04 15.57
CA ARG A 48 -1.70 -15.14 14.65
C ARG A 48 -1.79 -14.63 13.22
N LEU A 49 -0.88 -15.10 12.35
CA LEU A 49 -0.82 -14.70 10.95
C LEU A 49 -2.07 -15.14 10.17
N GLU A 50 -2.68 -16.26 10.54
CA GLU A 50 -3.94 -16.75 9.95
C GLU A 50 -5.09 -15.78 10.23
N THR A 51 -5.15 -15.24 11.46
CA THR A 51 -6.15 -14.25 11.84
C THR A 51 -5.91 -12.93 11.10
N LEU A 52 -4.65 -12.48 11.03
CA LEU A 52 -4.28 -11.28 10.27
C LEU A 52 -4.67 -11.41 8.80
N SER A 53 -4.36 -12.55 8.18
CA SER A 53 -4.71 -12.89 6.81
C SER A 53 -6.22 -12.81 6.55
N SER A 54 -7.01 -13.41 7.44
CA SER A 54 -8.47 -13.38 7.36
C SER A 54 -9.04 -11.97 7.53
N VAL A 55 -8.50 -11.19 8.47
CA VAL A 55 -8.97 -9.83 8.77
C VAL A 55 -8.63 -8.85 7.65
N VAL A 56 -7.38 -8.85 7.17
CA VAL A 56 -6.87 -7.84 6.23
C VAL A 56 -7.22 -8.17 4.79
N THR A 57 -7.15 -9.45 4.40
CA THR A 57 -7.27 -9.87 3.00
C THR A 57 -8.28 -10.99 2.76
N ASP A 58 -9.01 -11.43 3.80
CA ASP A 58 -9.92 -12.58 3.71
C ASP A 58 -9.26 -13.83 3.09
N ARG A 59 -7.99 -14.07 3.46
CA ARG A 59 -7.14 -15.13 2.90
C ARG A 59 -7.01 -15.10 1.37
N SER A 60 -7.20 -13.94 0.76
CA SER A 60 -7.06 -13.75 -0.69
C SER A 60 -5.73 -13.10 -1.03
N ARG A 61 -5.07 -13.62 -2.07
CA ARG A 61 -3.89 -12.99 -2.65
C ARG A 61 -4.17 -11.73 -3.47
N TYR A 62 -5.44 -11.44 -3.78
CA TYR A 62 -5.85 -10.41 -4.76
C TYR A 62 -6.01 -9.01 -4.15
N TYR A 63 -5.08 -8.64 -3.27
CA TYR A 63 -4.98 -7.31 -2.67
C TYR A 63 -3.66 -6.64 -3.06
N LYS A 64 -3.60 -5.31 -2.95
CA LYS A 64 -2.38 -4.52 -3.22
C LYS A 64 -1.22 -4.87 -2.29
N ILE A 65 -1.50 -5.40 -1.11
CA ILE A 65 -0.52 -6.12 -0.28
C ILE A 65 -1.01 -7.56 -0.19
N ASN A 66 -0.23 -8.49 -0.75
CA ASN A 66 -0.50 -9.91 -0.67
C ASN A 66 0.30 -10.51 0.48
N ILE A 67 -0.40 -10.74 1.61
CA ILE A 67 0.14 -11.41 2.79
C ILE A 67 0.05 -12.94 2.70
N GLU A 68 -0.78 -13.48 1.79
CA GLU A 68 -0.86 -14.92 1.54
C GLU A 68 0.43 -15.50 0.94
N ALA A 69 1.25 -14.65 0.31
CA ALA A 69 2.60 -15.03 -0.14
C ALA A 69 3.44 -15.60 1.00
N TYR A 70 3.19 -15.19 2.25
CA TYR A 70 3.95 -15.65 3.41
C TYR A 70 3.86 -17.16 3.62
N TRP A 71 2.70 -17.78 3.37
CA TRP A 71 2.50 -19.20 3.59
C TRP A 71 3.40 -20.07 2.71
N ARG A 72 3.65 -19.63 1.48
CA ARG A 72 4.45 -20.34 0.49
C ARG A 72 5.91 -19.88 0.43
N HIS A 73 6.13 -18.57 0.51
CA HIS A 73 7.42 -17.95 0.19
C HIS A 73 8.07 -17.23 1.38
N LYS A 74 7.37 -17.12 2.52
CA LYS A 74 7.82 -16.33 3.68
C LYS A 74 8.11 -14.86 3.34
N THR A 75 7.35 -14.30 2.40
CA THR A 75 7.44 -12.91 1.95
C THR A 75 6.11 -12.18 2.05
N VAL A 76 6.16 -10.85 2.00
CA VAL A 76 5.00 -9.99 1.76
C VAL A 76 5.17 -9.36 0.38
N GLU A 77 4.14 -9.46 -0.46
CA GLU A 77 4.20 -8.97 -1.84
C GLU A 77 3.47 -7.62 -1.98
N PHE A 78 4.20 -6.60 -2.43
CA PHE A 78 3.60 -5.30 -2.80
C PHE A 78 3.19 -5.30 -4.27
N ARG A 79 1.89 -5.19 -4.52
CA ARG A 79 1.25 -5.34 -5.85
C ARG A 79 0.63 -4.05 -6.39
N HIS A 80 0.98 -2.91 -5.78
CA HIS A 80 0.51 -1.58 -6.20
C HIS A 80 1.06 -1.17 -7.58
N HIS A 81 2.31 -1.51 -7.88
CA HIS A 81 2.95 -1.10 -9.14
C HIS A 81 2.72 -2.15 -10.24
N SER A 82 2.61 -1.69 -11.49
CA SER A 82 2.53 -2.58 -12.66
C SER A 82 3.87 -3.24 -12.96
N GLY A 83 3.87 -4.46 -13.50
CA GLY A 83 5.10 -5.07 -14.03
C GLY A 83 5.72 -4.17 -15.12
N THR A 84 7.05 -4.06 -15.12
CA THR A 84 7.80 -3.24 -16.09
C THR A 84 9.24 -3.74 -16.17
N ILE A 85 9.91 -3.44 -17.28
CA ILE A 85 11.35 -3.67 -17.48
C ILE A 85 12.16 -2.37 -17.42
N GLU A 86 11.47 -1.22 -17.26
CA GLU A 86 12.11 0.10 -17.20
C GLU A 86 12.87 0.26 -15.89
N PHE A 87 14.20 0.32 -15.98
CA PHE A 87 15.09 0.40 -14.82
C PHE A 87 14.69 1.52 -13.84
N GLU A 88 14.42 2.73 -14.35
CA GLU A 88 14.08 3.87 -13.50
C GLU A 88 12.81 3.63 -12.68
N LYS A 89 11.80 2.99 -13.27
CA LYS A 89 10.55 2.69 -12.53
C LYS A 89 10.80 1.63 -11.46
N ILE A 90 11.56 0.60 -11.80
CA ILE A 90 11.90 -0.49 -10.87
C ILE A 90 12.71 0.06 -9.70
N SER A 91 13.80 0.78 -9.98
CA SER A 91 14.70 1.34 -8.96
C SER A 91 13.96 2.30 -8.02
N ASN A 92 13.18 3.24 -8.57
CA ASN A 92 12.40 4.16 -7.73
C ASN A 92 11.33 3.44 -6.91
N TRP A 93 10.64 2.44 -7.48
CA TRP A 93 9.64 1.68 -6.74
C TRP A 93 10.24 0.87 -5.58
N ILE A 94 11.39 0.22 -5.78
CA ILE A 94 12.12 -0.48 -4.72
C ILE A 94 12.49 0.49 -3.60
N GLN A 95 13.00 1.67 -3.95
CA GLN A 95 13.34 2.68 -2.93
C GLN A 95 12.11 3.18 -2.17
N ILE A 96 10.97 3.43 -2.85
CA ILE A 96 9.71 3.80 -2.19
C ILE A 96 9.29 2.71 -1.19
N LEU A 97 9.33 1.43 -1.58
CA LEU A 97 9.00 0.32 -0.69
C LEU A 97 9.91 0.28 0.54
N ASN A 98 11.23 0.41 0.33
CA ASN A 98 12.19 0.43 1.43
C ASN A 98 11.89 1.56 2.43
N ARG A 99 11.56 2.76 1.94
CA ARG A 99 11.19 3.91 2.80
C ARG A 99 9.89 3.68 3.56
N LEU A 100 8.88 3.07 2.93
CA LEU A 100 7.61 2.73 3.59
C LEU A 100 7.79 1.67 4.67
N ILE A 101 8.63 0.66 4.43
CA ILE A 101 8.95 -0.39 5.41
C ILE A 101 9.65 0.24 6.61
N ASN A 102 10.72 1.00 6.40
CA ASN A 102 11.44 1.67 7.48
C ASN A 102 10.54 2.63 8.28
N PHE A 103 9.63 3.34 7.62
CA PHE A 103 8.66 4.19 8.31
C PHE A 103 7.71 3.38 9.21
N SER A 104 7.30 2.19 8.77
CA SER A 104 6.40 1.33 9.54
C SER A 104 7.02 0.82 10.85
N GLU A 105 8.35 0.71 10.90
CA GLU A 105 9.10 0.32 12.10
C GLU A 105 9.02 1.35 13.23
N THR A 106 8.72 2.62 12.90
CA THR A 106 8.55 3.68 13.91
C THR A 106 7.31 3.46 14.78
N ARG A 107 6.38 2.60 14.36
CA ARG A 107 5.09 2.34 15.01
C ARG A 107 4.26 3.61 15.25
N THR A 108 4.50 4.65 14.46
CA THR A 108 3.69 5.86 14.43
C THR A 108 2.77 5.81 13.22
N PHE A 109 1.50 6.15 13.43
CA PHE A 109 0.47 6.08 12.39
C PHE A 109 -0.28 7.42 12.31
N PRO A 110 0.42 8.52 11.98
CA PRO A 110 -0.24 9.79 11.74
C PRO A 110 -1.23 9.66 10.58
N ARG A 111 -2.19 10.58 10.51
CA ARG A 111 -3.16 10.63 9.42
C ARG A 111 -2.39 10.66 8.09
N PRO A 112 -2.64 9.71 7.17
CA PRO A 112 -1.91 9.68 5.92
C PRO A 112 -2.39 10.81 5.02
N ASP A 113 -1.45 11.64 4.59
CA ASP A 113 -1.63 12.66 3.56
C ASP A 113 -0.40 12.74 2.65
N TRP A 114 -0.46 13.62 1.65
CA TRP A 114 0.61 13.77 0.68
C TRP A 114 1.92 14.28 1.29
N ASN A 115 1.85 15.17 2.28
CA ASN A 115 3.04 15.75 2.91
C ASN A 115 3.77 14.69 3.74
N LEU A 116 3.03 13.87 4.48
CA LEU A 116 3.57 12.70 5.15
C LEU A 116 4.20 11.74 4.15
N PHE A 117 3.51 11.45 3.03
CA PHE A 117 4.06 10.57 2.01
C PHE A 117 5.39 11.09 1.47
N LEU A 118 5.49 12.38 1.12
CA LEU A 118 6.76 12.99 0.70
C LEU A 118 7.81 12.99 1.80
N GLY A 119 7.43 13.25 3.06
CA GLY A 119 8.34 13.27 4.21
C GLY A 119 8.97 11.91 4.55
N ILE A 120 8.33 10.81 4.14
CA ILE A 120 8.88 9.46 4.26
C ILE A 120 9.99 9.22 3.23
N LEU A 121 9.91 9.87 2.06
CA LEU A 121 10.79 9.66 0.92
C LEU A 121 12.10 10.45 1.05
N ASN A 122 13.11 10.08 0.27
CA ASN A 122 14.33 10.88 0.11
C ASN A 122 14.16 11.90 -1.01
N VAL A 123 15.01 12.93 -1.02
CA VAL A 123 14.96 14.03 -1.99
C VAL A 123 15.02 13.53 -3.45
N SER A 124 15.84 12.51 -3.72
CA SER A 124 15.98 11.93 -5.07
C SER A 124 14.70 11.27 -5.59
N ILE A 125 13.89 10.65 -4.72
CA ILE A 125 12.63 10.00 -5.11
C ILE A 125 11.50 11.03 -5.26
N ILE A 126 11.53 12.13 -4.49
CA ILE A 126 10.47 13.14 -4.50
C ILE A 126 10.26 13.71 -5.91
N ALA A 127 11.35 13.98 -6.65
CA ALA A 127 11.26 14.44 -8.04
C ALA A 127 10.52 13.43 -8.93
N TYR A 128 10.87 12.15 -8.85
CA TYR A 128 10.20 11.07 -9.58
C TYR A 128 8.71 10.97 -9.21
N VAL A 129 8.40 11.01 -7.92
CA VAL A 129 7.03 10.93 -7.39
C VAL A 129 6.17 12.10 -7.84
N ASN A 130 6.72 13.32 -7.83
CA ASN A 130 6.01 14.50 -8.32
C ASN A 130 5.78 14.44 -9.83
N HIS A 131 6.77 14.02 -10.62
CA HIS A 131 6.60 13.81 -12.06
C HIS A 131 5.52 12.76 -12.36
N ARG A 132 5.53 11.63 -11.64
CA ARG A 132 4.49 10.59 -11.75
C ARG A 132 3.12 11.14 -11.36
N ARG A 133 3.04 11.95 -10.29
CA ARG A 133 1.79 12.58 -9.87
C ARG A 133 1.27 13.56 -10.92
N GLN A 134 2.12 14.34 -11.58
CA GLN A 134 1.66 15.19 -12.69
C GLN A 134 1.18 14.35 -13.88
N LYS A 135 1.88 13.26 -14.19
CA LYS A 135 1.52 12.37 -15.31
C LYS A 135 0.17 11.67 -15.13
N PHE A 136 -0.16 11.23 -13.91
CA PHE A 136 -1.39 10.46 -13.64
C PHE A 136 -2.42 11.21 -12.80
N GLY A 137 -2.04 12.38 -12.29
CA GLY A 137 -2.87 13.20 -11.43
C GLY A 137 -3.91 13.95 -12.24
N PHE A 138 -5.05 14.12 -11.59
CA PHE A 138 -6.11 15.05 -11.94
C PHE A 138 -5.79 16.43 -11.35
#